data_AF-A0A060SIL8-F1
#
_entry.id   AF-A0A060SIL8-F1
#
_cell.length_a   1.000
_cell.length_b   1.000
_cell.length_c   1.000
_cell.angle_alpha   90.00
_cell.angle_beta   90.00
_cell.angle_gamma   90.00
#
_symmetry.space_group_name_H-M   'P 1'
#
loop_
_entity.id
_entity.type
_entity.pdbx_description
1 polymer ?
#
loop_
_entity_poly.entity_id
_entity_poly.type
_entity_poly.pdbx_seq_one_letter_code
_entity_poly.pdbx_strand_id
1 'polypeptide(L)' 'FDSVKRVVIVSSMAATASAFVAPAETYTEEDWNEQAVEIVAEQGMSALAMLEYDASKVLAERGQSEFRLPCEW' A
#
# COMPACT_ATOMS: atom_id res chain seq x y z
N PHE A 1 15.44 -20.71 9.33
CA PHE A 1 14.67 -20.79 8.07
C PHE A 1 14.88 -22.11 7.33
N ASP A 2 15.82 -22.94 7.75
CA ASP A 2 16.33 -24.08 6.99
C ASP A 2 15.31 -25.19 6.67
N SER A 3 14.14 -25.20 7.32
CA SER A 3 13.05 -26.14 7.07
C SER A 3 11.79 -25.52 6.45
N VAL A 4 11.72 -24.18 6.31
CA VAL A 4 10.53 -23.50 5.77
C VAL A 4 10.41 -23.76 4.27
N LYS A 5 9.24 -24.21 3.82
CA LYS A 5 9.00 -24.53 2.40
C LYS A 5 8.31 -23.41 1.63
N ARG A 6 7.38 -22.69 2.24
CA ARG A 6 6.63 -21.58 1.64
C ARG A 6 6.22 -20.58 2.72
N VAL A 7 6.12 -19.32 2.31
CA VAL A 7 5.51 -18.23 3.09
C VAL A 7 4.39 -17.67 2.22
N VAL A 8 3.22 -17.46 2.83
CA VAL A 8 2.10 -16.77 2.19
C VAL A 8 1.86 -15.50 2.97
N ILE A 9 1.85 -14.37 2.27
CA ILE A 9 1.59 -13.06 2.85
C ILE A 9 0.12 -12.74 2.59
N VAL A 10 -0.61 -12.44 3.66
CA VAL A 10 -1.99 -11.94 3.53
C VAL A 10 -1.92 -10.44 3.31
N SER A 11 -2.11 -10.04 2.06
CA SER A 11 -2.24 -8.63 1.68
C SER A 11 -3.71 -8.19 1.68
N SER A 12 -4.05 -7.20 0.87
CA SER A 12 -5.38 -6.62 0.73
C SER A 12 -5.55 -6.03 -0.67
N MET A 13 -6.78 -5.92 -1.16
CA MET A 13 -7.09 -5.16 -2.38
C MET A 13 -6.65 -3.69 -2.31
N ALA A 14 -6.45 -3.16 -1.11
CA ALA A 14 -5.90 -1.82 -0.89
C ALA A 14 -4.50 -1.62 -1.52
N ALA A 15 -3.74 -2.71 -1.74
CA ALA A 15 -2.46 -2.65 -2.42
C ALA A 15 -2.58 -2.41 -3.93
N THR A 16 -3.76 -2.66 -4.52
CA THR A 16 -3.97 -2.61 -5.98
C THR A 16 -5.01 -1.57 -6.39
N ALA A 17 -6.13 -1.47 -5.68
CA ALA A 17 -7.26 -0.63 -6.05
C ALA A 17 -7.34 0.65 -5.21
N SER A 18 -7.64 1.77 -5.88
CA SER A 18 -8.05 2.99 -5.21
C SER A 18 -9.53 2.93 -4.83
N ALA A 19 -9.88 3.38 -3.62
CA ALA A 19 -11.27 3.48 -3.18
C ALA A 19 -12.04 4.61 -3.89
N PHE A 20 -11.37 5.48 -4.64
CA PHE A 20 -11.93 6.73 -5.17
C PHE A 20 -11.82 6.85 -6.70
N VAL A 21 -12.21 5.81 -7.43
CA VAL A 21 -12.25 5.82 -8.90
C VAL A 21 -13.66 6.06 -9.44
N ALA A 22 -13.76 7.01 -10.36
CA ALA A 22 -14.92 7.19 -11.22
C ALA A 22 -14.43 7.58 -12.64
N PRO A 23 -14.76 6.82 -13.70
CA PRO A 23 -15.64 5.63 -13.72
C PRO A 23 -15.02 4.39 -13.05
N ALA A 24 -15.80 3.32 -12.92
CA ALA A 24 -15.30 2.05 -12.41
C ALA A 24 -14.27 1.44 -13.36
N GLU A 25 -13.20 0.88 -12.80
CA GLU A 25 -12.10 0.27 -13.55
C GLU A 25 -11.93 -1.21 -13.18
N THR A 26 -11.32 -1.98 -14.09
CA THR A 26 -10.96 -3.38 -13.84
C THR A 26 -9.52 -3.44 -13.37
N TYR A 27 -9.30 -4.08 -12.23
CA TYR A 27 -7.97 -4.30 -11.66
C TYR A 27 -7.49 -5.73 -11.91
N THR A 28 -6.19 -5.87 -12.06
CA THR A 28 -5.43 -7.09 -12.28
C THR A 28 -4.31 -7.20 -11.26
N GLU A 29 -3.62 -8.33 -11.22
CA GLU A 29 -2.46 -8.56 -10.35
C GLU A 29 -1.23 -7.71 -10.72
N GLU A 30 -1.25 -7.03 -11.87
CA GLU A 30 -0.19 -6.11 -12.30
C GLU A 30 -0.38 -4.69 -11.76
N ASP A 31 -1.57 -4.37 -11.26
CA ASP A 31 -1.93 -3.03 -10.81
C ASP A 31 -1.46 -2.73 -9.38
N TRP A 32 -1.22 -1.45 -9.11
CA TRP A 32 -0.79 -0.95 -7.81
C TRP A 32 -1.49 0.35 -7.46
N ASN A 33 -1.83 0.50 -6.18
CA ASN A 33 -2.41 1.73 -5.67
C ASN A 33 -1.35 2.81 -5.41
N GLU A 34 -0.68 3.27 -6.47
CA GLU A 34 0.35 4.31 -6.40
C GLU A 34 -0.20 5.63 -5.85
N GLN A 35 -1.46 5.93 -6.15
CA GLN A 35 -2.14 7.13 -5.66
C GLN A 35 -2.09 7.24 -4.14
N ALA A 36 -2.34 6.14 -3.41
CA ALA A 36 -2.27 6.16 -1.94
C ALA A 36 -0.85 6.47 -1.45
N VAL A 37 0.17 5.89 -2.09
CA VAL A 37 1.58 6.13 -1.74
C VAL A 37 1.97 7.58 -2.01
N GLU A 38 1.61 8.12 -3.17
CA GLU A 38 1.86 9.51 -3.55
C GLU A 38 1.20 10.50 -2.58
N ILE A 39 -0.08 10.30 -2.28
CA ILE A 39 -0.82 11.19 -1.37
C ILE A 39 -0.19 11.18 0.04
N VAL A 40 0.17 10.00 0.56
CA VAL A 40 0.79 9.89 1.89
C VAL A 40 2.19 10.50 1.88
N ALA A 41 2.95 10.38 0.79
CA ALA A 41 4.26 11.02 0.66
C ALA A 41 4.15 12.55 0.64
N GLU A 42 3.12 13.11 0.00
CA GLU A 42 2.87 14.55 -0.07
C GLU A 42 2.31 15.13 1.22
N GLN A 43 1.34 14.46 1.84
CA GLN A 43 0.56 15.00 2.97
C GLN A 43 1.10 14.56 4.34
N GLY A 44 1.92 13.50 4.40
CA GLY A 44 2.43 12.93 5.64
C GLY A 44 1.28 12.62 6.62
N MET A 45 1.45 13.02 7.88
CA MET A 45 0.45 12.84 8.95
C MET A 45 -0.89 13.56 8.73
N SER A 46 -1.01 14.40 7.70
CA SER A 46 -2.27 15.05 7.36
C SER A 46 -3.10 14.23 6.36
N ALA A 47 -2.56 13.12 5.85
CA ALA A 47 -3.27 12.24 4.94
C ALA A 47 -4.51 11.64 5.63
N LEU A 48 -5.52 11.32 4.82
CA LEU A 48 -6.67 10.57 5.32
C LEU A 48 -6.19 9.19 5.80
N ALA A 49 -6.58 8.79 7.01
CA ALA A 49 -6.14 7.52 7.63
C ALA A 49 -6.38 6.27 6.75
N MET A 50 -7.41 6.30 5.90
CA MET A 50 -7.65 5.23 4.93
C MET A 50 -6.51 5.12 3.90
N LEU A 51 -6.01 6.25 3.39
CA LEU A 51 -4.90 6.28 2.43
C LEU A 51 -3.57 5.91 3.10
N GLU A 52 -3.38 6.25 4.38
CA GLU A 52 -2.23 5.75 5.16
C GLU A 52 -2.24 4.21 5.26
N TYR A 53 -3.41 3.62 5.54
CA TYR A 53 -3.58 2.18 5.54
C TYR A 53 -3.32 1.58 4.15
N ASP A 54 -3.89 2.16 3.10
CA ASP A 54 -3.74 1.65 1.73
C ASP A 54 -2.27 1.70 1.28
N ALA A 55 -1.59 2.83 1.50
CA ALA A 55 -0.15 2.96 1.24
C ALA A 55 0.68 1.94 2.03
N SER A 56 0.30 1.65 3.29
CA SER A 56 0.99 0.62 4.09
C SER A 56 0.89 -0.77 3.46
N LYS A 57 -0.22 -1.09 2.78
CA LYS A 57 -0.41 -2.38 2.10
C LYS A 57 0.40 -2.46 0.81
N VAL A 58 0.43 -1.39 0.02
CA VAL A 58 1.27 -1.29 -1.19
C VAL A 58 2.74 -1.54 -0.83
N LEU A 59 3.26 -0.80 0.16
CA LEU A 59 4.67 -0.85 0.52
C LEU A 59 5.08 -2.18 1.15
N ALA A 60 4.22 -2.73 2.02
CA ALA A 60 4.46 -4.04 2.64
C ALA A 60 4.49 -5.17 1.60
N GLU A 61 3.58 -5.16 0.61
CA GLU A 61 3.52 -6.20 -0.42
C GLU A 61 4.69 -6.11 -1.41
N ARG A 62 5.16 -4.89 -1.73
CA ARG A 62 6.39 -4.69 -2.51
C ARG A 62 7.66 -5.09 -1.78
N GLY A 63 7.57 -5.44 -0.50
CA GLY A 63 8.73 -5.72 0.33
C GLY A 63 9.59 -4.48 0.59
N GLN A 64 8.99 -3.29 0.50
CA GLN A 64 9.69 -2.06 0.88
C GLN A 64 9.69 -1.94 2.40
N SER A 65 10.89 -2.00 2.98
CA SER A 65 11.12 -1.89 4.43
C SER A 65 10.96 -0.48 5.00
N GLU A 66 10.73 0.51 4.15
CA GLU A 66 10.76 1.93 4.49
C GLU A 66 9.37 2.56 4.28
N PHE A 67 8.37 2.15 5.07
CA PHE A 67 7.27 3.07 5.40
C PHE A 67 7.86 4.16 6.31
N ARG A 68 8.63 5.09 5.72
CA ARG A 68 9.20 6.23 6.43
C ARG A 68 8.19 7.36 6.36
N LEU A 69 7.29 7.41 7.33
CA LEU A 69 6.59 8.66 7.62
C LEU A 69 7.65 9.74 7.86
N PRO A 70 7.50 10.96 7.31
CA PRO A 70 8.48 12.03 7.45
C PRO A 70 8.60 12.61 8.87
N CYS A 71 8.29 11.83 9.90
CA CYS A 71 8.39 12.27 11.29
C CYS A 71 9.08 11.17 12.11
N GLU A 72 10.27 11.51 12.60
CA GLU A 72 10.93 10.84 13.72
C GLU A 72 9.97 10.88 14.93
N TRP A 73 9.78 9.73 15.59
CA TRP A 73 9.13 9.66 16.89
C TRP A 73 10.14 9.99 18.00
#